data_AF-A0AB72VD68-F1
#
_entry.id   AF-A0AB72VD68-F1
#
_cell.length_a   1.000
_cell.length_b   1.000
_cell.length_c   1.000
_cell.angle_alpha   90.00
_cell.angle_beta   90.00
_cell.angle_gamma   90.00
#
_symmetry.space_group_name_H-M   'P 1'
#
loop_
_entity.id
_entity.type
_entity.pdbx_description
1 polymer ?
#
loop_
_entity_poly.entity_id
_entity_poly.type
_entity_poly.pdbx_seq_one_letter_code
_entity_poly.pdbx_strand_id
1 'polypeptide(L)'
;MEAEELLVGSDVPWGSKGATKTEYALSEKGWEALRKAWYEPVTYGPTRDPARLKAAYFEVGTNDDARRHLRAHIAHFEQQKIQSESMIDELKAKTHPTLARRLERSPKKEHERIVAFKVLAYEGQIARAQAEIEWAEKGLKLLDTL
;
A
#
# COMPACT_ATOMS: atom_id res chain seq x y z
N MET A 1 -14.70 16.89 -1.82
CA MET A 1 -13.63 17.44 -0.95
C MET A 1 -13.48 18.95 -1.07
N GLU A 2 -13.11 19.55 -2.21
CA GLU A 2 -13.06 21.03 -2.33
C GLU A 2 -14.45 21.67 -2.19
N ALA A 3 -15.47 21.13 -2.88
CA ALA A 3 -16.86 21.58 -2.74
C ALA A 3 -17.44 21.42 -1.32
N GLU A 4 -16.80 20.59 -0.49
CA GLU A 4 -17.15 20.39 0.92
C GLU A 4 -16.22 21.19 1.85
N GLU A 5 -15.36 22.04 1.29
CA GLU A 5 -14.41 22.91 1.99
C GLU A 5 -13.36 22.17 2.81
N LEU A 6 -13.10 20.89 2.52
CA LEU A 6 -12.01 20.13 3.12
C LEU A 6 -10.65 20.49 2.50
N LEU A 7 -10.68 20.99 1.26
CA LEU A 7 -9.52 21.43 0.50
C LEU A 7 -9.74 22.85 0.00
N VAL A 8 -8.66 23.61 -0.12
CA VAL A 8 -8.63 24.92 -0.79
C VAL A 8 -7.78 24.76 -2.05
N GLY A 9 -8.36 25.05 -3.21
CA GLY A 9 -7.66 25.15 -4.49
C GLY A 9 -7.04 26.52 -4.68
N SER A 10 -5.81 26.56 -5.20
CA SER A 10 -5.16 27.81 -5.63
C SER A 10 -4.36 27.57 -6.90
N ASP A 11 -4.33 28.55 -7.80
CA ASP A 11 -3.57 28.45 -9.05
C ASP A 11 -2.08 28.64 -8.77
N VAL A 12 -1.29 27.63 -9.16
CA VAL A 12 0.17 27.65 -9.11
C VAL A 12 0.77 27.51 -10.51
N PRO A 13 1.94 28.09 -10.79
CA PRO A 13 2.64 27.89 -12.05
C PRO A 13 2.88 26.41 -12.35
N TRP A 14 2.71 26.02 -13.61
CA TRP A 14 2.87 24.65 -14.08
C TRP A 14 3.81 24.57 -15.27
N GLY A 15 4.97 23.93 -15.06
CA GLY A 15 6.05 23.91 -16.04
C GLY A 15 6.66 25.30 -16.27
N SER A 16 7.32 25.49 -17.41
CA SER A 16 8.07 26.73 -17.73
C SER A 16 7.41 27.62 -18.78
N LYS A 17 6.23 27.24 -19.29
CA LYS A 17 5.56 27.92 -20.42
C LYS A 17 4.43 28.88 -19.99
N GLY A 18 4.43 29.32 -18.73
CA GLY A 18 3.43 30.26 -18.21
C GLY A 18 2.03 29.68 -17.98
N ALA A 19 1.86 28.35 -18.05
CA ALA A 19 0.61 27.69 -17.69
C ALA A 19 0.46 27.66 -16.16
N THR A 20 -0.78 27.55 -15.67
CA THR A 20 -1.09 27.30 -14.25
C THR A 20 -1.83 25.98 -14.08
N LYS A 21 -1.79 25.44 -12.86
CA LYS A 21 -2.66 24.36 -12.38
C LYS A 21 -3.12 24.65 -10.97
N THR A 22 -4.27 24.09 -10.61
CA THR A 22 -4.77 24.16 -9.24
C THR A 22 -3.99 23.20 -8.34
N GLU A 23 -3.27 23.73 -7.34
CA GLU A 23 -2.73 22.98 -6.21
C GLU A 23 -3.75 22.97 -5.07
N TYR A 24 -3.94 21.81 -4.45
CA TYR A 24 -4.85 21.63 -3.32
C TYR A 24 -4.10 21.58 -2.00
N ALA A 25 -4.53 22.39 -1.05
CA ALA A 25 -4.07 22.36 0.33
C ALA A 25 -5.23 21.99 1.28
N LEU A 26 -4.93 21.38 2.42
CA LEU A 26 -5.93 21.17 3.47
C LEU A 26 -6.38 22.52 4.04
N SER A 27 -7.70 22.70 4.16
CA SER A 27 -8.27 23.74 5.01
C SER A 27 -8.17 23.35 6.49
N GLU A 28 -8.55 24.22 7.43
CA GLU A 28 -8.66 23.84 8.84
C GLU A 28 -9.71 22.72 9.03
N LYS A 29 -10.84 22.80 8.31
CA LYS A 29 -11.86 21.74 8.27
C LYS A 29 -11.28 20.42 7.75
N GLY A 30 -10.38 20.49 6.77
CA GLY A 30 -9.63 19.34 6.27
C GLY A 30 -8.71 18.71 7.31
N TRP A 31 -7.99 19.55 8.08
CA TRP A 31 -7.16 19.07 9.19
C TRP A 31 -7.97 18.43 10.32
N GLU A 32 -9.13 19.00 10.67
CA GLU A 32 -10.04 18.42 11.65
C GLU A 32 -10.61 17.07 11.17
N ALA A 33 -11.07 17.01 9.92
CA ALA A 33 -11.57 15.78 9.32
C ALA A 33 -10.49 14.68 9.27
N LEU A 34 -9.24 15.03 8.95
CA LEU A 34 -8.11 14.11 8.97
C LEU A 34 -7.88 13.55 10.38
N ARG A 35 -7.84 14.40 11.41
CA ARG A 35 -7.67 13.95 12.80
C ARG A 35 -8.80 13.02 13.24
N LYS A 36 -10.05 13.39 12.94
CA LYS A 36 -11.22 12.59 13.28
C LYS A 36 -11.15 11.21 12.61
N ALA A 37 -10.86 11.16 11.31
CA ALA A 37 -10.79 9.90 10.58
C ALA A 37 -9.74 8.92 11.11
N TRP A 38 -8.61 9.42 11.66
CA TRP A 38 -7.58 8.58 12.28
C TRP A 38 -7.89 8.18 13.72
N TYR A 39 -8.78 8.90 14.40
CA TYR A 39 -9.23 8.56 15.75
C TYR A 39 -10.28 7.45 15.74
N GLU A 40 -11.13 7.43 14.71
CA GLU A 40 -12.13 6.38 14.54
C GLU A 40 -11.47 5.01 14.36
N PRO A 41 -12.03 3.94 14.97
CA PRO A 41 -11.50 2.60 14.82
C PRO A 41 -11.64 2.09 13.37
N VAL A 42 -10.74 1.21 12.95
CA VAL A 42 -10.80 0.57 11.63
C VAL A 42 -12.04 -0.32 11.55
N THR A 43 -12.90 -0.06 10.57
CA THR A 43 -13.99 -0.97 10.20
C THR A 43 -13.43 -2.06 9.26
N TYR A 44 -13.27 -3.28 9.76
CA TYR A 44 -12.81 -4.40 8.94
C TYR A 44 -13.93 -4.90 8.03
N GLY A 45 -13.73 -4.75 6.71
CA GLY A 45 -14.67 -5.22 5.70
C GLY A 45 -14.67 -6.75 5.55
N PRO A 46 -15.71 -7.32 4.91
CA PRO A 46 -15.77 -8.75 4.62
C PRO A 46 -14.66 -9.17 3.64
N THR A 47 -14.17 -10.40 3.79
CA THR A 47 -13.12 -10.96 2.93
C THR A 47 -13.60 -11.08 1.48
N ARG A 48 -12.81 -10.52 0.56
CA ARG A 48 -12.97 -10.69 -0.89
C ARG A 48 -11.61 -10.95 -1.51
N ASP A 49 -11.25 -12.23 -1.57
CA ASP A 49 -9.95 -12.68 -2.09
C ASP A 49 -10.16 -13.61 -3.30
N PRO A 50 -9.80 -13.16 -4.52
CA PRO A 50 -10.02 -13.94 -5.73
C PRO A 50 -9.09 -15.17 -5.82
N ALA A 51 -7.90 -15.13 -5.22
CA ALA A 51 -6.98 -16.26 -5.23
C ALA A 51 -7.48 -17.38 -4.31
N ARG A 52 -8.00 -17.02 -3.13
CA ARG A 52 -8.67 -17.98 -2.23
C ARG A 52 -9.94 -18.54 -2.85
N LEU A 53 -10.76 -17.70 -3.51
CA LEU A 53 -11.93 -18.18 -4.26
C LEU A 53 -11.52 -19.19 -5.35
N LYS A 54 -10.47 -18.89 -6.13
CA LYS A 54 -9.98 -19.81 -7.16
C LYS A 54 -9.49 -21.13 -6.55
N ALA A 55 -8.73 -21.06 -5.45
CA ALA A 55 -8.14 -22.23 -4.80
C ALA A 55 -9.16 -23.15 -4.12
N ALA A 56 -10.26 -22.60 -3.61
CA ALA A 56 -11.33 -23.38 -3.00
C ALA A 56 -12.09 -24.28 -3.99
N TYR A 57 -11.91 -24.05 -5.29
CA TYR A 57 -12.58 -24.77 -6.37
C TYR A 57 -11.57 -25.28 -7.43
N PHE A 58 -10.36 -25.66 -7.01
CA PHE A 58 -9.36 -26.19 -7.93
C PHE A 58 -9.80 -27.50 -8.60
N GLU A 59 -10.70 -28.26 -7.99
CA GLU A 59 -11.30 -29.48 -8.53
C GLU A 59 -12.17 -29.24 -9.79
N VAL A 60 -12.50 -27.98 -10.11
CA VAL A 60 -13.18 -27.62 -11.37
C VAL A 60 -12.24 -27.74 -12.56
N GLY A 61 -10.92 -27.59 -12.36
CA GLY A 61 -9.90 -27.70 -13.39
C GLY A 61 -9.00 -28.92 -13.20
N THR A 62 -7.78 -28.86 -13.74
CA THR A 62 -6.75 -29.90 -13.52
C THR A 62 -5.76 -29.50 -12.43
N ASN A 63 -5.04 -30.49 -11.87
CA ASN A 63 -3.95 -30.21 -10.92
C ASN A 63 -2.86 -29.33 -11.56
N ASP A 64 -2.62 -29.42 -12.86
CA ASP A 64 -1.65 -28.57 -13.56
C ASP A 64 -2.12 -27.12 -13.71
N ASP A 65 -3.43 -26.89 -13.87
CA ASP A 65 -4.02 -25.56 -13.80
C ASP A 65 -3.86 -24.97 -12.40
N ALA A 66 -4.14 -25.76 -11.35
CA ALA A 66 -3.94 -25.33 -9.97
C ALA A 66 -2.46 -24.98 -9.70
N ARG A 67 -1.51 -25.80 -10.16
CA ARG A 67 -0.07 -25.51 -10.07
C ARG A 67 0.30 -24.20 -10.77
N ARG A 68 -0.24 -23.95 -11.97
CA ARG A 68 -0.02 -22.69 -12.71
C ARG A 68 -0.56 -21.49 -11.95
N HIS A 69 -1.74 -21.59 -11.35
CA HIS A 69 -2.32 -20.52 -10.53
C HIS A 69 -1.50 -20.23 -9.27
N LEU A 70 -1.05 -21.27 -8.56
CA LEU A 70 -0.22 -21.11 -7.36
C LEU A 70 1.15 -20.49 -7.68
N ARG A 71 1.79 -20.88 -8.78
CA ARG A 71 3.04 -20.24 -9.22
C ARG A 71 2.86 -18.77 -9.59
N ALA A 72 1.76 -18.42 -10.25
CA ALA A 72 1.44 -17.02 -10.54
C ALA A 72 1.19 -16.21 -9.26
N HIS A 73 0.56 -16.83 -8.24
CA HIS A 73 0.37 -16.22 -6.92
C HIS A 73 1.71 -15.94 -6.23
N ILE A 74 2.62 -16.91 -6.22
CA ILE A 74 3.99 -16.73 -5.69
C ILE A 74 4.69 -15.57 -6.41
N ALA A 75 4.73 -15.60 -7.75
CA ALA A 75 5.41 -14.56 -8.53
C ALA A 75 4.84 -13.15 -8.25
N HIS A 76 3.52 -13.03 -8.07
CA HIS A 76 2.88 -11.76 -7.71
C HIS A 76 3.37 -11.25 -6.35
N PHE A 77 3.35 -12.10 -5.33
CA PHE A 77 3.72 -11.68 -3.97
C PHE A 77 5.23 -11.51 -3.78
N GLU A 78 6.07 -12.21 -4.55
CA GLU A 78 7.52 -11.95 -4.61
C GLU A 78 7.81 -10.54 -5.15
N GLN A 79 7.17 -10.14 -6.25
CA GLN A 79 7.32 -8.79 -6.79
C GLN A 79 6.81 -7.72 -5.81
N GLN A 80 5.69 -7.99 -5.12
CA GLN A 80 5.19 -7.09 -4.07
C GLN A 80 6.18 -6.96 -2.91
N LYS A 81 6.82 -8.06 -2.49
CA LYS A 81 7.83 -8.07 -1.43
C LYS A 81 9.04 -7.23 -1.83
N ILE A 82 9.61 -7.45 -3.02
CA ILE A 82 10.76 -6.68 -3.54
C ILE A 82 10.44 -5.19 -3.59
N GLN A 83 9.26 -4.82 -4.09
CA GLN A 83 8.85 -3.41 -4.14
C GLN A 83 8.73 -2.80 -2.72
N SER A 84 8.21 -3.56 -1.76
CA SER A 84 8.05 -3.11 -0.38
C SER A 84 9.40 -2.93 0.32
N GLU A 85 10.35 -3.85 0.08
CA GLU A 85 11.73 -3.74 0.59
C GLU A 85 12.44 -2.51 0.03
N SER A 86 12.40 -2.30 -1.29
CA SER A 86 12.97 -1.11 -1.94
C SER A 86 12.37 0.20 -1.40
N MET A 87 11.06 0.22 -1.15
CA MET A 87 10.39 1.39 -0.57
C MET A 87 10.86 1.65 0.86
N ILE A 88 11.06 0.61 1.68
CA ILE A 88 11.60 0.76 3.03
C ILE A 88 13.00 1.40 2.98
N ASP A 89 13.83 1.00 2.02
CA ASP A 89 15.18 1.58 1.86
C ASP A 89 15.10 3.08 1.54
N GLU A 90 14.24 3.50 0.60
CA GLU A 90 14.02 4.92 0.28
C GLU A 90 13.44 5.71 1.46
N LEU A 91 12.56 5.11 2.25
CA LEU A 91 11.96 5.73 3.44
C LEU A 91 13.00 5.94 4.54
N LYS A 92 13.84 4.93 4.80
CA LYS A 92 14.93 5.00 5.79
C LYS A 92 16.00 6.00 5.36
N ALA A 93 16.34 6.03 4.08
CA ALA A 93 17.25 7.01 3.48
C ALA A 93 16.66 8.43 3.41
N LYS A 94 15.35 8.57 3.64
CA LYS A 94 14.60 9.85 3.55
C LYS A 94 14.68 10.48 2.15
N THR A 95 14.91 9.67 1.11
CA THR A 95 15.06 10.10 -0.28
C THR A 95 13.74 10.06 -1.05
N HIS A 96 12.75 9.32 -0.57
CA HIS A 96 11.43 9.29 -1.20
C HIS A 96 10.80 10.72 -1.24
N PRO A 97 10.46 11.27 -2.42
CA PRO A 97 10.13 12.70 -2.56
C PRO A 97 8.99 13.20 -1.67
N THR A 98 7.92 12.41 -1.53
CA THR A 98 6.78 12.76 -0.67
C THR A 98 7.15 12.73 0.82
N LEU A 99 8.07 11.85 1.22
CA LEU A 99 8.54 11.79 2.59
C LEU A 99 9.46 12.98 2.87
N ALA A 100 10.40 13.28 1.97
CA ALA A 100 11.28 14.45 2.09
C ALA A 100 10.48 15.74 2.30
N ARG A 101 9.49 16.00 1.42
CA ARG A 101 8.57 17.17 1.52
C ARG A 101 7.79 17.20 2.85
N ARG A 102 7.46 16.03 3.41
CA ARG A 102 6.79 15.90 4.72
C ARG A 102 7.73 16.21 5.88
N LEU A 103 8.95 15.71 5.84
CA LEU A 103 9.96 15.93 6.90
C LEU A 103 10.39 17.39 6.96
N GLU A 104 10.54 18.06 5.82
CA GLU A 104 10.80 19.51 5.74
C GLU A 104 9.73 20.34 6.46
N ARG A 105 8.47 19.88 6.44
CA ARG A 105 7.32 20.54 7.07
C ARG A 105 7.05 20.07 8.51
N SER A 106 7.90 19.20 9.06
CA SER A 106 7.70 18.59 10.38
C SER A 106 8.82 18.97 11.34
N PRO A 107 8.54 19.17 12.64
CA PRO A 107 9.59 19.35 13.65
C PRO A 107 10.56 18.16 13.65
N LYS A 108 11.87 18.43 13.76
CA LYS A 108 12.92 17.38 13.74
C LYS A 108 12.68 16.25 14.74
N LYS A 109 12.14 16.57 15.93
CA LYS A 109 11.80 15.60 16.97
C LYS A 109 10.75 14.56 16.54
N GLU A 110 9.93 14.87 15.53
CA GLU A 110 8.89 13.96 15.02
C GLU A 110 9.36 13.12 13.82
N HIS A 111 10.55 13.40 13.27
CA HIS A 111 11.00 12.75 12.04
C HIS A 111 11.10 11.23 12.19
N GLU A 112 11.63 10.77 13.32
CA GLU A 112 11.75 9.35 13.63
C GLU A 112 10.39 8.67 13.63
N ARG A 113 9.41 9.20 14.39
CA ARG A 113 8.03 8.67 14.43
C ARG A 113 7.39 8.66 13.05
N ILE A 114 7.55 9.74 12.27
CA ILE A 114 6.95 9.85 10.93
C ILE A 114 7.50 8.76 10.00
N VAL A 115 8.80 8.52 10.00
CA VAL A 115 9.46 7.49 9.18
C VAL A 115 9.08 6.10 9.66
N ALA A 116 9.17 5.84 10.98
CA ALA A 116 8.88 4.54 11.58
C ALA A 116 7.48 4.04 11.22
N PHE A 117 6.45 4.89 11.27
CA PHE A 117 5.10 4.47 10.89
C PHE A 117 4.93 4.19 9.38
N LYS A 118 5.76 4.76 8.50
CA LYS A 118 5.76 4.36 7.08
C LYS A 118 6.42 3.00 6.90
N VAL A 119 7.56 2.80 7.55
CA VAL A 119 8.28 1.51 7.53
C VAL A 119 7.37 0.40 8.04
N LEU A 120 6.70 0.60 9.18
CA LEU A 120 5.75 -0.37 9.76
C LEU A 120 4.65 -0.80 8.77
N ALA A 121 4.13 0.14 7.96
CA ALA A 121 3.12 -0.20 6.97
C ALA A 121 3.66 -1.16 5.89
N TYR A 122 4.87 -0.92 5.38
CA TYR A 122 5.50 -1.78 4.37
C TYR A 122 6.02 -3.10 4.95
N GLU A 123 6.45 -3.12 6.21
CA GLU A 123 6.74 -4.37 6.94
C GLU A 123 5.49 -5.26 7.02
N GLY A 124 4.31 -4.68 7.22
CA GLY A 124 3.04 -5.40 7.13
C GLY A 124 2.77 -6.00 5.75
N GLN A 125 3.11 -5.28 4.68
CA GLN A 125 2.99 -5.79 3.30
C GLN A 125 3.94 -6.95 3.04
N ILE A 126 5.17 -6.88 3.55
CA ILE A 126 6.18 -7.95 3.47
C ILE A 126 5.70 -9.18 4.24
N ALA A 127 5.23 -9.01 5.48
CA ALA A 127 4.73 -10.09 6.31
C ALA A 127 3.57 -10.82 5.63
N ARG A 128 2.63 -10.07 5.05
CA ARG A 128 1.54 -10.66 4.26
C ARG A 128 2.07 -11.40 3.03
N ALA A 129 2.92 -10.78 2.22
CA ALA A 129 3.45 -11.39 1.01
C ALA A 129 4.18 -12.72 1.30
N GLN A 130 4.96 -12.75 2.38
CA GLN A 130 5.66 -13.95 2.82
C GLN A 130 4.68 -15.08 3.18
N ALA A 131 3.63 -14.78 3.95
CA ALA A 131 2.60 -15.76 4.29
C ALA A 131 1.84 -16.28 3.05
N GLU A 132 1.61 -15.41 2.06
CA GLU A 132 0.95 -15.77 0.80
C GLU A 132 1.81 -16.71 -0.07
N ILE A 133 3.12 -16.48 -0.13
CA ILE A 133 4.08 -17.35 -0.82
C ILE A 133 4.12 -18.72 -0.15
N GLU A 134 4.29 -18.76 1.18
CA GLU A 134 4.34 -20.01 1.95
C GLU A 134 3.05 -20.81 1.84
N TRP A 135 1.89 -20.15 1.82
CA TRP A 135 0.60 -20.79 1.59
C TRP A 135 0.56 -21.45 0.20
N ALA A 136 1.00 -20.75 -0.85
CA ALA A 136 0.98 -21.29 -2.20
C ALA A 136 1.97 -22.45 -2.38
N GLU A 137 3.16 -22.38 -1.77
CA GLU A 137 4.13 -23.48 -1.75
C GLU A 137 3.57 -24.73 -1.04
N LYS A 138 2.85 -24.55 0.08
CA LYS A 138 2.13 -25.66 0.74
C LYS A 138 1.08 -26.25 -0.18
N GLY A 139 0.35 -25.42 -0.93
CA GLY A 139 -0.60 -25.87 -1.95
C GLY A 139 0.05 -26.68 -3.07
N LEU A 140 1.23 -26.28 -3.54
CA LEU A 140 1.97 -27.03 -4.55
C LEU A 140 2.38 -28.42 -4.03
N LYS A 141 2.90 -28.51 -2.80
CA LYS A 141 3.24 -29.79 -2.16
C LYS A 141 2.03 -30.69 -1.97
N LEU A 142 0.86 -30.12 -1.66
CA LEU A 142 -0.39 -30.87 -1.57
C LEU A 142 -0.77 -31.49 -2.92
N LEU A 143 -0.66 -30.75 -4.03
CA LEU A 143 -0.98 -31.24 -5.37
C LEU A 143 -0.08 -32.39 -5.85
N ASP A 144 1.09 -32.59 -5.25
CA ASP A 144 1.97 -33.72 -5.55
C ASP A 144 1.53 -35.03 -4.87
N THR A 145 0.58 -34.93 -3.94
CA THR A 145 -0.01 -36.07 -3.23
C THR A 145 -1.41 -36.46 -3.73
N LEU A 146 -1.94 -35.72 -4.71
CA LEU A 146 -3.29 -35.85 -5.27
C LEU A 146 -3.29 -36.27 -6.74
#